data_AF-A0A6N3FLS2-F1
#
_entry.id   AF-A0A6N3FLS2-F1
#
_cell.length_a   1.000
_cell.length_b   1.000
_cell.length_c   1.000
_cell.angle_alpha   90.00
_cell.angle_beta   90.00
_cell.angle_gamma   90.00
#
_symmetry.space_group_name_H-M   'P 1'
#
loop_
_entity.id
_entity.type
_entity.pdbx_description
1 polymer ?
#
loop_
_entity_poly.entity_id
_entity_poly.type
_entity_poly.pdbx_seq_one_letter_code
_entity_poly.pdbx_strand_id
1 'polypeptide(L)' 'MQLWKTLCIVYNGSEKQKEVKLSEGTWEVLADGEDSFLWKHPQIAAKRMKVSPVSILILGKREESR' A
#
# COMPACT_ATOMS: atom_id res chain seq x y z
N MET A 1 -10.71 12.46 12.90
CA MET A 1 -9.92 12.62 11.66
C MET A 1 -9.86 11.27 10.97
N GLN A 2 -10.23 11.19 9.70
CA GLN A 2 -9.92 10.02 8.88
C GLN A 2 -8.46 10.15 8.43
N LEU A 3 -7.61 9.16 8.72
CA LEU A 3 -6.18 9.23 8.44
C LEU A 3 -5.86 9.06 6.94
N TRP A 4 -6.65 8.25 6.23
CA TRP A 4 -6.47 7.97 4.81
C TRP A 4 -7.73 8.29 4.02
N LYS A 5 -7.61 9.14 3.00
CA LYS A 5 -8.73 9.55 2.13
C LYS A 5 -8.86 8.73 0.86
N THR A 6 -7.76 8.14 0.41
CA THR A 6 -7.72 7.31 -0.79
C THR A 6 -7.03 5.99 -0.47
N LEU A 7 -7.60 4.89 -0.95
CA LEU A 7 -6.98 3.57 -0.89
C LEU A 7 -6.48 3.17 -2.28
N CYS A 8 -5.35 2.48 -2.31
CA CYS A 8 -4.88 1.73 -3.47
C CYS A 8 -4.77 0.26 -3.06
N ILE A 9 -5.52 -0.60 -3.74
CA ILE A 9 -5.56 -2.03 -3.48
C ILE A 9 -5.04 -2.75 -4.72
N VAL A 10 -3.95 -3.48 -4.56
CA VAL A 10 -3.32 -4.23 -5.64
C VAL A 10 -3.41 -5.71 -5.35
N TYR A 11 -4.08 -6.45 -6.22
CA TYR A 11 -4.11 -7.90 -6.21
C TYR A 11 -3.09 -8.44 -7.19
N ASN A 12 -2.10 -9.18 -6.69
CA ASN A 12 -1.21 -9.94 -7.54
C ASN A 12 -1.63 -11.41 -7.53
N GLY A 13 -2.52 -11.78 -8.44
CA GLY A 13 -2.94 -13.19 -8.61
C GLY A 13 -1.90 -14.08 -9.34
N SER A 14 -0.74 -13.53 -9.71
CA SER A 14 0.29 -14.31 -10.41
C SER A 14 1.27 -14.97 -9.45
N GLU A 15 1.92 -16.04 -9.90
CA GLU A 15 3.00 -16.73 -9.15
C GLU A 15 4.33 -15.96 -9.15
N LYS A 16 4.38 -14.75 -9.74
CA LYS A 16 5.59 -13.93 -9.84
C LYS A 16 5.42 -12.62 -9.08
N GLN A 17 6.52 -12.10 -8.52
CA GLN A 17 6.54 -10.76 -7.96
C GLN A 17 6.19 -9.73 -9.05
N LYS A 18 5.38 -8.75 -8.67
CA LYS A 18 5.02 -7.60 -9.50
C LYS A 18 5.48 -6.31 -8.84
N GLU A 19 5.50 -5.25 -9.62
CA GLU A 19 5.83 -3.92 -9.15
C GLU A 19 4.73 -2.95 -9.56
N VAL A 20 4.37 -2.03 -8.66
CA VAL A 20 3.41 -0.96 -8.91
C VAL A 20 4.06 0.38 -8.63
N LYS A 21 3.90 1.33 -9.55
CA LYS A 21 4.32 2.73 -9.36
C LYS A 21 3.18 3.50 -8.72
N LEU A 22 3.45 4.18 -7.61
CA LEU A 22 2.45 4.99 -6.91
C LEU A 22 2.31 6.37 -7.57
N SER A 23 1.10 6.91 -7.52
CA SER A 23 0.85 8.32 -7.84
C SER A 23 1.48 9.22 -6.79
N GLU A 24 1.59 10.51 -7.09
CA GLU A 24 2.14 11.51 -6.17
C GLU A 24 1.40 11.57 -4.82
N GLY A 25 2.13 12.06 -3.81
CA GLY A 25 1.71 12.21 -2.42
C GLY A 25 2.27 11.12 -1.48
N THR A 26 1.94 11.24 -0.20
CA THR A 26 2.40 10.31 0.85
C THR A 26 1.47 9.12 0.98
N TRP A 27 1.99 7.93 0.68
CA TRP A 27 1.31 6.66 0.86
C TRP A 27 1.90 5.88 2.02
N GLU A 28 1.06 5.10 2.69
CA GLU A 28 1.46 4.19 3.75
C GLU A 28 0.99 2.76 3.46
N VAL A 29 1.79 1.78 3.87
CA VAL A 29 1.43 0.37 3.80
C VAL A 29 0.51 0.02 4.95
N LEU A 30 -0.67 -0.50 4.62
CA LEU A 30 -1.71 -0.88 5.59
C LEU A 30 -1.82 -2.39 5.75
N ALA A 31 -1.54 -3.13 4.69
CA ALA A 31 -1.41 -4.58 4.68
C ALA A 31 -0.62 -5.02 3.44
N ASP A 32 0.10 -6.12 3.55
CA ASP A 32 0.74 -6.79 2.42
C ASP A 32 0.61 -8.31 2.50
N GLY A 33 1.41 -9.05 1.72
CA GLY A 33 1.39 -10.51 1.71
C GLY A 33 1.98 -11.17 2.97
N GLU A 34 2.61 -10.41 3.86
CA GLU A 34 3.25 -10.91 5.08
C GLU A 34 2.45 -10.51 6.34
N ASP A 35 1.96 -9.27 6.40
CA ASP A 35 1.21 -8.76 7.55
C ASP A 35 -0.05 -7.99 7.15
N SER A 36 -1.20 -8.45 7.64
CA SER A 36 -2.51 -7.82 7.43
C SER A 36 -2.83 -6.69 8.42
N PHE A 37 -1.96 -6.41 9.38
CA PHE A 37 -2.18 -5.46 10.48
C PHE A 37 -1.22 -4.26 10.48
N LEU A 38 -0.47 -4.03 9.39
CA LEU A 38 0.47 -2.90 9.27
C LEU A 38 -0.21 -1.54 9.51
N TRP A 39 -1.52 -1.41 9.26
CA TRP A 39 -2.30 -0.21 9.57
C TRP A 39 -2.26 0.24 11.04
N LYS A 40 -1.91 -0.64 11.99
CA LYS A 40 -1.73 -0.27 13.40
C LYS A 40 -0.45 0.56 13.62
N HIS A 41 0.57 0.33 12.81
CA HIS A 41 1.86 1.02 12.82
C HIS A 41 2.34 1.28 11.38
N PRO A 42 1.61 2.12 10.63
CA PRO A 42 1.79 2.25 9.18
C PRO A 42 3.18 2.77 8.83
N GLN A 43 3.76 2.19 7.78
CA GLN A 43 5.07 2.57 7.26
C GLN A 43 4.91 3.32 5.94
N ILE A 44 5.73 4.35 5.71
CA ILE A 44 5.70 5.11 4.45
C ILE A 44 6.10 4.19 3.29
N ALA A 45 5.25 4.13 2.27
CA ALA A 45 5.49 3.35 1.07
C ALA A 45 6.52 4.03 0.16
N ALA A 46 7.35 3.23 -0.51
CA ALA A 46 8.23 3.72 -1.55
C ALA A 46 7.44 4.10 -2.82
N LYS A 47 8.04 4.94 -3.69
CA LYS A 47 7.42 5.32 -4.98
C LYS A 47 7.10 4.13 -5.89
N ARG A 48 7.83 3.03 -5.73
CA ARG A 48 7.60 1.75 -6.40
C ARG A 48 7.53 0.67 -5.35
N MET A 49 6.41 -0.04 -5.31
CA MET A 49 6.15 -1.10 -4.35
C MET A 49 6.21 -2.44 -5.04
N LYS A 50 6.87 -3.40 -4.38
CA LYS A 50 6.81 -4.81 -4.76
C LYS A 50 5.55 -5.43 -4.19
N VAL A 51 4.90 -6.28 -4.97
CA VAL A 51 3.75 -7.07 -4.55
C VAL A 51 4.12 -8.55 -4.72
N SER A 52 4.08 -9.29 -3.62
CA SER A 52 4.42 -10.71 -3.59
C SER A 52 3.49 -11.55 -4.48
N PRO A 53 3.93 -12.74 -4.93
CA PRO A 53 3.06 -13.69 -5.62
C PRO A 53 1.81 -14.02 -4.82
N VAL A 54 0.68 -14.21 -5.50
CA VAL A 54 -0.61 -14.65 -4.92
C VAL A 54 -0.95 -13.89 -3.63
N SER A 55 -0.83 -12.56 -3.68
CA SER A 55 -0.98 -11.71 -2.51
C SER A 55 -1.75 -10.42 -2.81
N ILE A 56 -2.00 -9.65 -1.75
CA ILE A 56 -2.54 -8.30 -1.79
C ILE A 56 -1.50 -7.31 -1.28
N LEU A 57 -1.58 -6.07 -1.77
CA LEU A 57 -0.96 -4.89 -1.15
C LEU A 57 -2.06 -3.84 -0.98
N ILE A 58 -2.25 -3.37 0.25
CA ILE A 58 -3.20 -2.30 0.59
C ILE A 58 -2.41 -1.08 1.04
N LEU A 59 -2.64 0.05 0.38
CA LEU A 59 -2.00 1.31 0.67
C LEU A 59 -3.05 2.39 0.98
N GLY A 60 -2.75 3.24 1.95
CA GLY A 60 -3.55 4.43 2.27
C GLY A 60 -2.79 5.71 1.92
N LYS A 61 -3.41 6.60 1.15
CA LYS A 61 -2.87 7.94 0.91
C LYS A 61 -3.25 8.84 2.06
N ARG A 62 -2.25 9.42 2.74
CA ARG A 62 -2.49 10.43 3.78
C ARG A 62 -3.16 11.65 3.17
N GLU A 63 -4.06 12.25 3.93
CA GLU A 63 -4.53 13.59 3.62
C GLU A 63 -3.36 14.57 3.80
N GLU A 64 -2.98 15.26 2.73
CA GLU A 64 -2.07 16.39 2.84
C GLU A 64 -2.84 17.52 3.52
N SER A 65 -2.41 17.92 4.71
CA SER A 65 -2.91 19.13 5.36
C SER A 65 -2.68 20.30 4.42
N ARG A 66 -3.77 20.96 3.98
CA ARG A 66 -3.69 22.23 3.25
C ARG A 66 -3.08 23.32 4.11
#